data_AF-A0A1S6JM98-F1
#
_entry.id   AF-A0A1S6JM98-F1
#
_cell.length_a   1.000
_cell.length_b   1.000
_cell.length_c   1.000
_cell.angle_alpha   90.00
_cell.angle_beta   90.00
_cell.angle_gamma   90.00
#
_symmetry.space_group_name_H-M   'P 1'
#
loop_
_entity.id
_entity.type
_entity.pdbx_description
1 polymer ?
#
loop_
_entity_poly.entity_id
_entity_poly.type
_entity_poly.pdbx_seq_one_letter_code
_entity_poly.pdbx_strand_id
1 'polypeptide(L)' 'MNTNSLEKFEVLNSEMLASVEGGKKVVSMGNGMYCYDGTLKCWSNPREIWGIAGKVIVNGWINYGPWIPRP' A
#
# COMPACT_ATOMS: atom_id res chain seq x y z
N MET A 1 -40.57 -30.63 1.06
CA MET A 1 -39.43 -29.75 1.37
C MET A 1 -39.26 -28.81 0.18
N ASN A 2 -39.57 -27.52 0.35
CA ASN A 2 -39.70 -26.53 -0.73
C ASN A 2 -38.32 -25.85 -0.92
N THR A 3 -37.57 -26.20 -1.97
CA THR A 3 -36.16 -25.83 -2.17
C THR A 3 -35.97 -24.52 -2.96
N ASN A 4 -36.79 -23.51 -2.68
CA ASN A 4 -36.80 -22.24 -3.44
C ASN A 4 -35.95 -21.11 -2.80
N SER A 5 -34.89 -21.42 -2.06
CA SER A 5 -34.05 -20.40 -1.42
C SER A 5 -32.55 -20.64 -1.55
N LEU A 6 -32.09 -21.13 -2.70
CA LEU A 6 -30.69 -20.94 -3.07
C LEU A 6 -30.56 -19.52 -3.62
N GLU A 7 -30.45 -18.56 -2.70
CA GLU A 7 -30.15 -17.16 -3.02
C GLU A 7 -28.86 -17.12 -3.85
N LYS A 8 -28.92 -16.38 -4.95
CA LYS A 8 -27.82 -16.27 -5.92
C LYS A 8 -26.55 -15.84 -5.20
N PHE A 9 -25.46 -16.58 -5.39
CA PHE A 9 -24.13 -16.14 -4.98
C PHE A 9 -23.71 -14.98 -5.90
N GLU A 10 -23.89 -13.75 -5.45
CA GLU A 10 -23.25 -12.61 -6.10
C GLU A 10 -21.78 -12.58 -5.70
N VAL A 11 -20.90 -12.63 -6.70
CA VAL A 11 -19.46 -12.47 -6.50
C VAL A 11 -19.23 -11.01 -6.13
N LEU A 12 -18.92 -10.75 -4.87
CA LEU A 12 -18.56 -9.42 -4.38
C LEU A 12 -17.30 -8.94 -5.09
N ASN A 13 -17.37 -7.77 -5.73
CA ASN A 13 -16.19 -7.09 -6.26
C ASN A 13 -15.38 -6.49 -5.10
N SER A 14 -14.13 -6.10 -5.35
CA SER A 14 -13.21 -5.62 -4.30
C SER A 14 -13.72 -4.37 -3.55
N GLU A 15 -14.55 -3.55 -4.20
CA GLU A 15 -15.17 -2.35 -3.59
C GLU A 15 -16.29 -2.74 -2.62
N MET A 16 -17.13 -3.70 -3.01
CA MET A 16 -18.16 -4.24 -2.13
C MET A 16 -17.53 -5.02 -0.98
N LEU A 17 -16.47 -5.78 -1.22
CA LEU A 17 -15.72 -6.51 -0.18
C LEU A 17 -15.18 -5.58 0.92
N ALA A 18 -14.78 -4.35 0.56
CA ALA A 18 -14.35 -3.35 1.53
C ALA A 18 -15.51 -2.89 2.45
N SER A 19 -16.75 -2.95 1.96
CA SER A 19 -17.92 -2.47 2.72
C SER A 19 -18.52 -3.48 3.72
N VAL A 20 -18.28 -4.79 3.56
CA VAL A 20 -19.08 -5.80 4.28
C VAL A 20 -18.67 -6.03 5.74
N GLU A 21 -17.39 -5.92 6.13
CA GLU A 21 -17.01 -5.82 7.55
C GLU A 21 -15.53 -5.43 7.67
N GLY A 22 -15.24 -4.26 8.26
CA GLY A 22 -13.87 -3.83 8.61
C GLY A 22 -12.98 -3.34 7.46
N GLY A 23 -13.42 -3.38 6.20
CA GLY A 23 -12.67 -2.95 5.03
C GLY A 23 -12.57 -1.44 4.87
N LYS A 24 -11.90 -0.77 5.81
CA LYS A 24 -11.58 0.63 5.63
C LYS A 24 -10.69 0.78 4.40
N LYS A 25 -11.14 1.62 3.46
CA LYS A 25 -10.38 1.94 2.25
C LYS A 25 -8.98 2.37 2.67
N VAL A 26 -7.97 1.67 2.14
CA VAL A 26 -6.58 2.00 2.39
C VAL A 26 -6.17 3.10 1.41
N VAL A 27 -5.75 4.24 1.95
CA VAL A 27 -5.21 5.36 1.16
C VAL A 27 -3.70 5.30 1.27
N SER A 28 -3.03 5.22 0.13
CA SER A 28 -1.58 5.39 0.08
C SER A 28 -1.23 6.86 0.25
N MET A 29 -0.38 7.18 1.22
CA MET A 29 0.21 8.51 1.38
C MET A 29 1.56 8.66 0.65
N GLY A 30 1.97 7.63 -0.10
CA GLY A 30 3.27 7.55 -0.75
C GLY A 30 4.38 7.06 0.18
N ASN A 31 5.53 6.75 -0.42
CA ASN A 31 6.74 6.29 0.29
C ASN A 31 6.52 5.14 1.28
N GLY A 32 5.66 4.19 0.95
CA GLY A 32 5.35 3.04 1.82
C GLY A 32 4.50 3.38 3.04
N MET A 33 3.88 4.56 3.10
CA MET A 33 2.90 4.92 4.13
C MET A 33 1.47 4.70 3.65
N TYR A 34 0.68 4.12 4.54
CA TYR A 34 -0.71 3.76 4.31
C TYR A 34 -1.56 4.18 5.50
N CYS A 35 -2.73 4.73 5.23
CA CYS A 35 -3.70 5.09 6.27
C CYS A 35 -5.07 4.55 5.89
N TYR A 36 -5.88 4.27 6.91
CA TYR A 36 -7.29 3.98 6.68
C TYR A 36 -8.07 5.27 6.47
N ASP A 37 -8.84 5.33 5.39
CA ASP A 37 -9.66 6.47 5.00
C ASP A 37 -10.58 6.92 6.16
N GLY A 38 -10.64 8.23 6.40
CA GLY A 38 -11.41 8.82 7.49
C GLY A 38 -10.89 8.52 8.92
N THR A 39 -9.68 7.97 9.09
CA THR A 39 -9.10 7.75 10.42
C THR A 39 -7.64 8.18 10.53
N LEU A 40 -7.20 8.49 11.75
CA LEU A 40 -5.79 8.78 12.07
C LEU A 40 -4.92 7.51 12.24
N LYS A 41 -5.43 6.32 11.86
CA LYS A 41 -4.68 5.07 11.96
C LYS A 41 -3.89 4.85 10.68
N CYS A 42 -2.57 5.02 10.80
CA CYS A 42 -1.61 4.83 9.73
C CYS A 42 -0.59 3.75 10.10
N TRP A 43 -0.03 3.10 9.08
CA TRP A 43 1.07 2.16 9.21
C TRP A 43 2.05 2.36 8.06
N SER A 44 3.26 1.87 8.28
CA SER A 44 4.32 1.87 7.30
C SER A 44 4.58 0.46 6.80
N ASN A 45 5.00 0.33 5.54
CA ASN A 45 5.61 -0.86 4.98
C ASN A 45 7.13 -0.67 4.97
N PRO A 46 7.88 -1.26 5.92
CA PRO A 46 9.32 -1.09 6.00
C PRO A 46 10.04 -1.53 4.72
N ARG A 47 9.56 -2.57 4.04
CA ARG A 47 10.20 -3.10 2.83
C ARG A 47 10.20 -2.06 1.70
N GLU A 48 9.09 -1.37 1.51
CA GLU A 48 8.97 -0.30 0.51
C GLU A 48 9.81 0.92 0.90
N ILE A 49 9.74 1.32 2.18
CA ILE A 49 10.54 2.44 2.71
C ILE A 49 12.03 2.19 2.49
N TRP A 50 12.53 1.02 2.87
CA TRP A 50 13.93 0.65 2.67
C TRP A 50 14.30 0.54 1.20
N GLY A 51 13.39 0.08 0.34
CA GLY A 51 13.59 0.07 -1.11
C GLY A 51 13.76 1.47 -1.69
N ILE A 52 12.95 2.44 -1.24
CA ILE A 52 13.04 3.84 -1.68
C ILE A 52 14.29 4.51 -1.11
N ALA A 53 14.54 4.38 0.18
CA ALA A 53 15.73 4.94 0.84
C ALA A 53 17.01 4.39 0.20
N GLY A 54 17.06 3.08 -0.06
CA GLY A 54 18.19 2.44 -0.74
C GLY A 54 18.45 3.04 -2.12
N LYS A 55 17.42 3.29 -2.93
CA LYS A 55 17.57 3.95 -4.24
C LYS A 55 18.17 5.35 -4.11
N VAL A 56 17.69 6.15 -3.15
CA VAL A 56 18.21 7.51 -2.92
C VAL A 56 19.68 7.46 -2.52
N ILE A 57 20.03 6.58 -1.56
CA ILE A 57 21.41 6.42 -1.08
C ILE A 57 22.33 5.95 -2.21
N VAL A 58 21.93 4.92 -2.95
CA VAL A 58 22.75 4.37 -4.06
C VAL A 58 22.91 5.39 -5.17
N ASN A 59 21.86 6.13 -5.55
CA ASN A 59 21.98 7.21 -6.54
C ASN A 59 22.89 8.33 -6.05
N GLY A 60 22.80 8.70 -4.77
CA GLY A 60 23.69 9.69 -4.16
C GLY A 60 25.14 9.22 -4.15
N TRP A 61 25.36 7.97 -3.78
CA TRP A 61 26.66 7.32 -3.83
C TRP A 61 27.21 7.37 -5.26
N ILE A 62 26.51 6.79 -6.24
CA ILE A 62 26.94 6.75 -7.67
C ILE A 62 27.31 8.13 -8.21
N ASN A 63 26.49 9.16 -7.94
CA ASN A 63 26.62 10.48 -8.55
C ASN A 63 27.44 11.51 -7.75
N TYR A 64 27.71 11.27 -6.46
CA TYR A 64 28.43 12.23 -5.60
C TYR A 64 29.47 11.55 -4.70
N GLY A 65 29.78 10.29 -4.98
CA GLY A 65 30.71 9.51 -4.20
C GLY A 65 32.17 9.97 -4.34
N PRO A 66 33.04 9.50 -3.43
CA PRO A 66 34.45 9.90 -3.38
C PRO A 66 35.29 9.54 -4.61
N TRP A 67 34.81 8.69 -5.52
CA TRP A 67 35.51 8.37 -6.79
C TRP A 67 35.26 9.38 -7.91
N ILE A 68 34.32 10.31 -7.73
CA ILE A 68 34.09 11.35 -8.74
C ILE A 68 35.17 12.43 -8.56
N PRO A 69 35.91 12.79 -9.63
CA PRO A 69 36.89 13.86 -9.56
C PRO A 69 36.22 15.16 -9.16
N ARG A 70 36.75 15.84 -8.13
CA ARG A 70 36.34 17.21 -7.82
C ARG A 70 37.25 18.18 -8.59
N PRO A 71 36.72 19.34 -9.03
CA PRO A 71 37.53 20.40 -9.63
C PRO A 71 38.58 20.94 -8.66
#